data_AF-A0A5E9AZI0-F1
#
_entry.id   AF-A0A5E9AZI0-F1
#
_cell.length_a   1.000
_cell.length_b   1.000
_cell.length_c   1.000
_cell.angle_alpha   90.00
_cell.angle_beta   90.00
_cell.angle_gamma   90.00
#
_symmetry.space_group_name_H-M   'P 1'
#
loop_
_entity.id
_entity.type
_entity.pdbx_description
1 polymer ?
#
loop_
_entity_poly.entity_id
_entity_poly.type
_entity_poly.pdbx_seq_one_letter_code
_entity_poly.pdbx_strand_id
1 'polypeptide(L)'
;MAADFSKVLVVGKSSINRVVVSKIVEKSGLKPISESPEAAEKTLAAYLPGAVILDGGPDNKDCDRLMSAIDALRRVSGKPLPAVIL
;
A
#
# COMPACT_ATOMS: atom_id res chain seq x y z
N MET A 1 -7.34 4.65 -16.12
CA MET A 1 -7.83 4.74 -14.72
C MET A 1 -6.79 5.53 -13.94
N ALA A 2 -7.20 6.55 -13.17
CA ALA A 2 -6.27 7.46 -12.49
C ALA A 2 -6.06 7.03 -11.03
N ALA A 3 -4.90 7.37 -10.46
CA ALA A 3 -4.64 7.11 -9.05
C ALA A 3 -5.56 7.95 -8.15
N ASP A 4 -6.09 7.35 -7.09
CA ASP A 4 -6.86 8.03 -6.05
C ASP A 4 -5.91 8.47 -4.93
N PHE A 5 -5.50 9.74 -4.96
CA PHE A 5 -4.61 10.33 -3.96
C PHE A 5 -5.23 10.47 -2.57
N SER A 6 -6.55 10.29 -2.43
CA SER A 6 -7.17 10.22 -1.11
C SER A 6 -6.98 8.85 -0.44
N LYS A 7 -6.60 7.81 -1.19
CA LYS A 7 -6.44 6.44 -0.69
C LYS A 7 -4.99 6.08 -0.41
N VAL A 8 -4.78 5.40 0.71
CA VAL A 8 -3.49 4.82 1.09
C VAL A 8 -3.70 3.35 1.40
N LEU A 9 -2.96 2.48 0.72
CA LEU A 9 -2.95 1.05 1.02
C LEU A 9 -1.90 0.77 2.11
N VAL A 10 -2.33 0.26 3.25
CA VAL A 10 -1.49 -0.15 4.38
C VAL A 10 -1.36 -1.67 4.36
N VAL A 11 -0.13 -2.17 4.23
CA VAL A 11 0.15 -3.59 4.06
C VAL A 11 1.04 -4.07 5.20
N GLY A 12 0.70 -5.20 5.80
CA GLY A 12 1.51 -5.82 6.85
C GLY A 12 0.90 -7.11 7.37
N LYS A 13 1.71 -8.01 7.93
CA LYS A 13 1.19 -9.23 8.57
C LYS A 13 0.55 -8.93 9.93
N SER A 14 1.20 -8.08 10.73
CA SER A 14 0.69 -7.66 12.03
C SER A 14 -0.63 -6.93 11.90
N SER A 15 -1.70 -7.46 12.52
CA SER A 15 -2.99 -6.76 12.60
C SER A 15 -2.88 -5.50 13.45
N ILE A 16 -2.05 -5.51 14.50
CA ILE A 16 -1.84 -4.36 15.38
C ILE A 16 -1.20 -3.19 14.62
N ASN A 17 -0.09 -3.45 13.92
CA ASN A 17 0.61 -2.39 13.16
C ASN A 17 -0.31 -1.81 12.09
N ARG A 18 -1.02 -2.66 11.35
CA ARG A 18 -1.99 -2.21 10.34
C ARG A 18 -3.08 -1.31 10.94
N VAL A 19 -3.63 -1.65 12.10
CA VAL A 19 -4.63 -0.80 12.78
C VAL A 19 -4.03 0.54 13.19
N VAL A 20 -2.84 0.54 13.80
CA VAL A 20 -2.17 1.77 14.25
C VAL A 20 -1.86 2.69 13.07
N VAL A 21 -1.23 2.16 12.03
CA VAL A 21 -0.87 2.91 10.82
C VAL A 21 -2.12 3.40 10.10
N SER A 22 -3.17 2.59 9.98
CA SER A 22 -4.44 3.03 9.38
C SER A 22 -5.06 4.21 10.12
N LYS A 23 -5.02 4.21 11.46
CA LYS A 23 -5.49 5.34 12.26
C LYS A 23 -4.63 6.60 12.06
N ILE A 24 -3.33 6.47 11.86
CA ILE A 24 -2.44 7.60 11.54
C ILE A 24 -2.81 8.19 10.17
N VAL A 25 -3.06 7.33 9.17
CA VAL A 25 -3.52 7.72 7.84
C VAL A 25 -4.87 8.46 7.91
N GLU A 26 -5.84 7.93 8.67
CA GLU A 26 -7.14 8.58 8.91
C GLU A 26 -6.98 9.96 9.53
N LYS A 27 -6.15 10.07 10.58
CA LYS A 27 -5.90 11.34 11.26
C LYS A 27 -5.20 12.37 10.37
N SER A 28 -4.49 11.92 9.34
CA SER A 28 -3.89 12.76 8.31
C SER A 28 -4.91 13.21 7.24
N GLY A 29 -6.18 12.83 7.35
CA GLY A 29 -7.24 13.18 6.40
C GLY A 29 -7.32 12.26 5.17
N LEU A 30 -6.64 11.11 5.20
CA LEU A 30 -6.61 10.14 4.10
C LEU A 30 -7.48 8.93 4.42
N LYS A 31 -7.79 8.13 3.41
CA LYS A 31 -8.65 6.94 3.49
C LYS A 31 -7.77 5.69 3.45
N PRO A 32 -7.50 5.03 4.60
CA PRO A 32 -6.72 3.81 4.59
C PRO A 32 -7.50 2.66 3.95
N ILE A 33 -6.76 1.74 3.35
CA ILE A 33 -7.21 0.39 3.02
C ILE A 33 -6.17 -0.55 3.63
N SER A 34 -6.57 -1.39 4.58
CA SER A 34 -5.65 -2.25 5.34
C SER A 34 -5.73 -3.68 4.85
N GLU A 35 -4.62 -4.23 4.35
CA GLU A 35 -4.55 -5.57 3.76
C GLU A 35 -3.37 -6.38 4.30
N SER A 36 -3.47 -7.71 4.22
CA SER A 36 -2.29 -8.56 4.41
C SER A 36 -1.44 -8.54 3.13
N PRO A 37 -0.15 -8.94 3.18
CA PRO A 37 0.67 -9.02 1.97
C PRO A 37 0.06 -9.88 0.86
N GLU A 38 -0.67 -10.93 1.22
CA GLU A 38 -1.31 -11.85 0.28
C GLU A 38 -2.52 -11.22 -0.45
N ALA A 39 -3.24 -10.31 0.20
CA ALA A 39 -4.42 -9.64 -0.37
C ALA A 39 -4.07 -8.31 -1.06
N ALA A 40 -2.95 -7.70 -0.69
CA ALA A 40 -2.58 -6.35 -1.11
C ALA A 40 -2.44 -6.18 -2.62
N GLU A 41 -1.96 -7.19 -3.35
CA GLU A 41 -1.79 -7.09 -4.81
C GLU A 41 -3.13 -6.90 -5.53
N LYS A 42 -4.16 -7.65 -5.12
CA LYS A 42 -5.51 -7.51 -5.67
C LYS A 42 -6.10 -6.13 -5.35
N THR A 43 -5.89 -5.65 -4.13
CA THR A 43 -6.38 -4.34 -3.69
C THR A 43 -5.64 -3.19 -4.39
N LEU A 44 -4.32 -3.32 -4.61
CA LEU A 44 -3.52 -2.37 -5.35
C LEU A 44 -4.07 -2.17 -6.78
N ALA A 45 -4.36 -3.27 -7.47
CA ALA A 45 -4.92 -3.25 -8.82
C ALA A 45 -6.35 -2.69 -8.86
N ALA A 46 -7.17 -2.97 -7.84
CA ALA A 46 -8.57 -2.56 -7.79
C ALA A 46 -8.74 -1.06 -7.48
N TYR A 47 -7.92 -0.49 -6.59
CA TYR A 47 -8.13 0.84 -6.05
C TYR A 47 -7.15 1.91 -6.53
N LEU A 48 -5.99 1.53 -7.08
CA LEU A 48 -4.96 2.46 -7.55
C LEU A 48 -4.67 3.61 -6.56
N PRO A 49 -4.28 3.30 -5.31
CA PRO A 49 -4.04 4.31 -4.30
C PRO A 49 -2.91 5.28 -4.70
N GLY A 50 -2.92 6.50 -4.15
CA GLY A 50 -1.82 7.45 -4.34
C GLY A 50 -0.54 7.06 -3.61
N ALA A 51 -0.66 6.33 -2.50
CA ALA A 51 0.46 5.84 -1.71
C ALA A 51 0.22 4.43 -1.16
N VAL A 52 1.31 3.72 -0.89
CA VAL A 52 1.33 2.41 -0.23
C VAL A 52 2.32 2.49 0.94
N ILE A 53 1.90 2.02 2.11
CA ILE A 53 2.74 1.86 3.30
C ILE A 53 2.98 0.37 3.50
N LEU A 54 4.25 -0.04 3.60
CA LEU A 54 4.66 -1.44 3.72
C LEU A 54 5.31 -1.70 5.07
N ASP A 55 4.64 -2.48 5.91
CA ASP A 55 5.25 -3.11 7.08
C ASP A 55 5.96 -4.40 6.63
N GLY A 56 7.28 -4.31 6.48
CA GLY A 56 8.12 -5.42 6.05
C GLY A 56 8.39 -6.48 7.12
N GLY A 57 7.88 -6.30 8.34
CA GLY A 57 8.17 -7.17 9.47
C GLY A 57 9.64 -7.10 9.94
N PRO A 58 10.08 -8.00 10.83
CA PRO A 58 11.41 -7.94 11.45
C PRO A 58 12.58 -7.98 10.45
N ASP A 59 12.40 -8.72 9.35
CA ASP A 59 13.43 -8.89 8.31
C ASP A 59 13.24 -7.96 7.11
N ASN A 60 12.22 -7.08 7.13
CA ASN A 60 11.84 -6.21 6.02
C ASN A 60 11.57 -6.94 4.68
N LYS A 61 10.96 -8.13 4.75
CA LYS A 61 10.72 -9.01 3.57
C LYS A 61 9.27 -9.45 3.39
N ASP A 62 8.39 -9.11 4.33
CA ASP A 62 7.00 -9.56 4.27
C ASP A 62 6.24 -9.05 3.03
N CYS A 63 6.69 -7.92 2.46
CA CYS A 63 6.05 -7.26 1.32
C CYS A 63 6.83 -7.40 -0.01
N ASP A 64 7.90 -8.20 -0.09
CA ASP A 64 8.77 -8.28 -1.29
C ASP A 64 7.99 -8.62 -2.57
N ARG A 65 7.00 -9.52 -2.46
CA ARG A 65 6.16 -9.92 -3.61
C ARG A 65 5.36 -8.76 -4.19
N LEU A 66 4.97 -7.79 -3.36
CA LEU A 66 4.18 -6.64 -3.77
C LEU A 66 5.00 -5.61 -4.56
N MET A 67 6.32 -5.58 -4.39
CA MET A 67 7.21 -4.65 -5.09
C MET A 67 7.13 -4.84 -6.61
N SER A 68 7.10 -6.09 -7.08
CA SER A 68 6.93 -6.41 -8.50
C SER A 68 5.62 -5.87 -9.08
N ALA A 69 4.52 -5.93 -8.31
CA ALA A 69 3.23 -5.41 -8.72
C ALA A 69 3.21 -3.86 -8.75
N ILE A 70 3.84 -3.21 -7.77
CA ILE A 70 4.01 -1.74 -7.75
C ILE A 70 4.81 -1.27 -8.97
N ASP A 71 5.91 -1.96 -9.29
CA ASP A 71 6.73 -1.63 -10.46
C ASP A 71 5.98 -1.85 -11.78
N ALA A 72 5.20 -2.93 -11.88
CA ALA A 72 4.31 -3.13 -13.03
C ALA A 72 3.29 -2.00 -13.17
N LEU A 73 2.69 -1.55 -12.07
CA LEU A 73 1.74 -0.45 -12.05
C LEU A 73 2.36 0.88 -12.52
N ARG A 74 3.57 1.19 -12.05
CA ARG A 74 4.33 2.39 -12.44
C ARG A 74 4.63 2.39 -13.94
N ARG A 75 5.08 1.24 -14.48
CA ARG A 75 5.35 1.08 -15.90
C ARG A 75 4.09 1.29 -16.76
N VAL A 76 2.98 0.66 -16.39
CA VAL A 76 1.71 0.78 -17.14
C VAL A 76 1.15 2.20 -17.08
N SER A 77 1.25 2.87 -15.92
CA SER A 77 0.73 4.23 -15.75
C SER A 77 1.63 5.32 -16.34
N GLY A 78 2.89 5.00 -16.65
CA GLY A 78 3.90 5.98 -17.05
C GLY A 78 4.22 7.02 -15.96
N LYS A 79 3.82 6.76 -14.71
CA LYS A 79 3.95 7.67 -13.57
C LYS A 79 4.68 6.99 -12.43
N PRO A 80 5.41 7.73 -11.58
CA PRO A 80 6.04 7.18 -10.38
C PRO A 80 5.02 6.96 -9.25
N LEU A 81 3.89 6.31 -9.54
CA LEU A 81 2.79 6.06 -8.61
C LEU A 81 2.50 4.55 -8.47
N PRO A 82 2.13 4.09 -7.25
CA PRO A 82 2.01 4.85 -6.01
C PRO A 82 3.36 5.25 -5.40
N ALA A 83 3.36 6.26 -4.52
CA ALA A 83 4.46 6.49 -3.59
C ALA A 83 4.58 5.31 -2.61
N VAL A 84 5.79 4.95 -2.21
CA VAL A 84 6.04 3.83 -1.27
C VAL A 84 6.71 4.37 -0.02
N ILE A 85 6.18 3.99 1.14
CA ILE A 85 6.67 4.34 2.47
C ILE A 85 6.98 3.02 3.21
N LEU A 86 8.16 2.94 3.84
CA LEU A 86 8.63 1.81 4.64
C LEU A 86 8.65 2.17 6.13
#